data_AF-A0A3D1ZFM5-F1
#
_entry.id   AF-A0A3D1ZFM5-F1
#
_cell.length_a   1.000
_cell.length_b   1.000
_cell.length_c   1.000
_cell.angle_alpha   90.00
_cell.angle_beta   90.00
_cell.angle_gamma   90.00
#
_symmetry.space_group_name_H-M   'P 1'
#
loop_
_entity.id
_entity.type
_entity.pdbx_description
1 polymer ?
#
loop_
_entity_poly.entity_id
_entity_poly.type
_entity_poly.pdbx_seq_one_letter_code
_entity_poly.pdbx_strand_id
1 'polypeptide(L)'
;MSACQRVNERFATSLFPLLGKNDLVWVHDYQLILVGEYLRRLGWKGKVGFFLHIPFPSPDVFEILPWARDLLNGLLEYDLLGFHTQRYRQNFVDVMDREVGGIWNDPH
;
A
#
# COMPACT_ATOMS: atom_id res chain seq x y z
N MET A 1 -12.91 13.40 -5.24
CA MET A 1 -11.93 12.36 -5.63
C MET A 1 -10.71 13.06 -6.18
N SER A 2 -9.55 12.93 -5.52
CA SER A 2 -8.30 13.56 -5.96
C SER A 2 -7.84 12.94 -7.29
N ALA A 3 -7.01 13.65 -8.07
CA ALA A 3 -6.51 13.13 -9.35
C ALA A 3 -5.74 11.79 -9.19
N CYS A 4 -5.06 11.61 -8.05
CA CYS A 4 -4.34 10.38 -7.70
C CYS A 4 -5.30 9.18 -7.56
N GLN A 5 -6.42 9.33 -6.84
CA GLN A 5 -7.42 8.28 -6.67
C GLN A 5 -7.99 7.79 -8.01
N ARG A 6 -8.32 8.73 -8.91
CA ARG A 6 -8.86 8.39 -10.24
C ARG A 6 -7.88 7.57 -11.09
N VAL A 7 -6.57 7.85 -10.97
CA VAL A 7 -5.54 7.08 -11.67
C VAL A 7 -5.47 5.67 -11.11
N ASN A 8 -5.43 5.52 -9.78
CA ASN A 8 -5.39 4.21 -9.11
C ASN A 8 -6.60 3.34 -9.46
N GLU A 9 -7.80 3.91 -9.41
CA GLU A 9 -9.05 3.24 -9.79
C GLU A 9 -9.02 2.78 -11.25
N ARG A 10 -8.55 3.64 -12.16
CA ARG A 10 -8.44 3.31 -13.58
C ARG A 10 -7.46 2.17 -13.83
N PHE A 11 -6.32 2.17 -13.12
CA PHE A 11 -5.35 1.09 -13.20
C PHE A 11 -5.96 -0.24 -12.74
N ALA A 12 -6.57 -0.26 -11.56
CA ALA A 12 -7.21 -1.46 -11.01
C ALA A 12 -8.33 -1.99 -11.93
N THR A 13 -9.21 -1.11 -12.42
CA THR A 13 -10.33 -1.47 -13.30
C THR A 13 -9.86 -2.04 -14.64
N SER A 14 -8.73 -1.52 -15.16
CA SER A 14 -8.17 -2.00 -16.44
C SER A 14 -7.42 -3.33 -16.27
N LEU A 15 -6.77 -3.52 -15.11
CA LEU A 15 -6.03 -4.74 -14.80
C LEU A 15 -6.94 -5.91 -14.42
N PHE A 16 -7.98 -5.67 -13.61
CA PHE A 16 -8.84 -6.70 -13.06
C PHE A 16 -9.37 -7.75 -14.05
N PRO A 17 -9.93 -7.39 -15.23
CA PRO A 17 -10.43 -8.39 -16.19
C PRO A 17 -9.33 -9.24 -16.85
N LEU A 18 -8.06 -8.85 -16.72
CA LEU A 18 -6.91 -9.57 -17.27
C LEU A 18 -6.32 -10.58 -16.28
N LEU A 19 -6.69 -10.53 -15.00
CA LEU A 19 -6.11 -11.37 -13.96
C LEU A 19 -6.71 -12.77 -13.96
N GLY A 20 -5.84 -13.77 -14.06
CA GLY A 20 -6.15 -15.17 -13.81
C GLY A 20 -6.17 -15.51 -12.31
N LYS A 21 -6.85 -16.59 -11.93
CA LYS A 21 -7.05 -17.00 -10.51
C LYS A 21 -5.76 -17.14 -9.69
N ASN A 22 -4.64 -17.45 -10.32
CA ASN A 22 -3.36 -17.74 -9.66
C ASN A 22 -2.31 -16.65 -9.90
N ASP A 23 -2.69 -15.52 -10.49
CA ASP A 23 -1.74 -14.47 -10.78
C ASP A 23 -1.28 -13.78 -9.49
N LEU A 24 -0.05 -13.29 -9.55
CA LEU A 24 0.52 -12.40 -8.54
C LEU A 24 0.52 -10.99 -9.12
N VAL A 25 -0.12 -10.06 -8.43
CA VAL A 25 -0.03 -8.65 -8.75
C VAL A 25 1.13 -8.05 -7.95
N TRP A 26 2.07 -7.41 -8.63
CA TRP A 26 3.14 -6.66 -7.98
C TRP A 26 3.05 -5.19 -8.38
N VAL A 27 2.68 -4.34 -7.42
CA VAL A 27 2.54 -2.89 -7.60
C VAL A 27 3.82 -2.20 -7.16
N HIS A 28 4.23 -1.19 -7.90
CA HIS A 28 5.45 -0.44 -7.65
C HIS A 28 5.17 1.05 -7.51
N ASP A 29 5.89 1.66 -6.58
CA ASP A 29 6.01 3.09 -6.37
C ASP A 29 4.75 3.81 -5.81
N TYR A 30 4.98 4.99 -5.22
CA TYR A 30 4.01 5.65 -4.34
C TYR A 30 2.74 6.15 -5.07
N GLN A 31 2.81 6.40 -6.38
CA GLN A 31 1.68 6.92 -7.15
C GLN A 31 0.55 5.88 -7.26
N LEU A 32 0.85 4.60 -7.02
CA LEU A 32 -0.05 3.47 -7.19
C LEU A 32 -0.44 2.79 -5.87
N ILE A 33 -0.23 3.44 -4.72
CA ILE A 33 -0.50 2.88 -3.38
C ILE A 33 -1.96 2.41 -3.23
N LEU A 34 -2.93 3.03 -3.89
CA LEU A 34 -4.35 2.68 -3.72
C LEU A 34 -4.81 1.58 -4.69
N VAL A 35 -3.96 1.12 -5.61
CA VAL A 35 -4.34 0.08 -6.59
C VAL A 35 -4.77 -1.21 -5.89
N GLY A 36 -4.07 -1.60 -4.80
CA GLY A 36 -4.42 -2.78 -4.01
C GLY A 36 -5.85 -2.71 -3.48
N GLU A 37 -6.19 -1.62 -2.81
CA GLU A 37 -7.54 -1.35 -2.29
C GLU A 37 -8.62 -1.44 -3.39
N TYR A 38 -8.38 -0.80 -4.55
CA TYR A 38 -9.35 -0.86 -5.65
C TYR A 38 -9.47 -2.28 -6.24
N LEU A 39 -8.38 -3.05 -6.34
CA LEU A 39 -8.46 -4.45 -6.76
C LEU A 39 -9.28 -5.29 -5.78
N ARG A 40 -9.09 -5.10 -4.47
CA ARG A 40 -9.89 -5.77 -3.43
C ARG A 40 -11.37 -5.43 -3.55
N ARG A 41 -11.71 -4.15 -3.78
CA ARG A 41 -13.10 -3.69 -4.03
C ARG A 41 -13.72 -4.32 -5.27
N LEU A 42 -12.94 -4.55 -6.33
CA LEU A 42 -13.38 -5.25 -7.54
C LEU A 42 -13.56 -6.77 -7.33
N GLY A 43 -13.12 -7.31 -6.19
CA GLY A 43 -13.28 -8.72 -5.83
C GLY A 43 -12.04 -9.57 -6.09
N TRP A 44 -10.87 -8.97 -6.34
CA TRP A 44 -9.62 -9.70 -6.48
C TRP A 44 -9.19 -10.34 -5.16
N LYS A 45 -9.04 -11.66 -5.16
CA LYS A 45 -8.64 -12.47 -3.99
C LYS A 45 -7.26 -13.11 -4.11
N GLY A 46 -6.56 -12.89 -5.23
CA GLY A 46 -5.21 -13.38 -5.41
C GLY A 46 -4.19 -12.55 -4.63
N LYS A 47 -2.91 -12.91 -4.76
CA LYS A 47 -1.82 -12.26 -4.04
C LYS A 47 -1.51 -10.88 -4.64
N VAL A 48 -1.31 -9.89 -3.79
CA VAL A 48 -0.92 -8.53 -4.17
C VAL A 48 0.26 -8.07 -3.31
N GLY A 49 1.40 -7.85 -3.95
CA GLY A 49 2.57 -7.25 -3.30
C GLY A 49 2.75 -5.78 -3.71
N PHE A 50 3.38 -4.99 -2.85
CA PHE A 50 3.77 -3.61 -3.10
C PHE A 50 5.27 -3.43 -2.85
N PHE A 51 5.94 -2.60 -3.65
CA PHE A 51 7.31 -2.20 -3.38
C PHE A 51 7.47 -0.69 -3.51
N LEU A 52 8.00 -0.05 -2.46
CA LEU A 52 8.28 1.39 -2.45
C LEU A 52 9.74 1.66 -2.84
N HIS A 53 9.92 2.39 -3.95
CA HIS A 53 11.25 2.72 -4.47
C HIS A 53 11.87 3.97 -3.82
N ILE A 54 11.05 4.83 -3.23
CA ILE A 54 11.52 6.00 -2.49
C ILE A 54 11.70 5.68 -1.00
N PRO A 55 12.50 6.45 -0.26
CA PRO A 55 12.57 6.35 1.20
C PRO A 55 11.19 6.47 1.84
N PHE A 56 10.84 5.54 2.74
CA PHE A 56 9.67 5.73 3.59
C PHE A 56 9.99 6.77 4.67
N PRO A 57 9.18 7.84 4.83
CA PRO A 57 9.49 8.94 5.73
C PRO A 57 9.46 8.48 7.20
N SER A 58 10.14 9.23 8.09
CA SER A 58 10.01 8.99 9.53
C SER A 58 8.60 9.33 10.03
N PRO A 59 8.17 8.80 11.18
CA PRO A 59 6.84 9.07 11.73
C PRO A 59 6.45 10.54 11.80
N ASP A 60 7.35 11.39 12.32
CA ASP A 60 7.10 12.83 12.46
C ASP A 60 6.85 13.53 11.10
N VAL A 61 7.42 13.00 10.01
CA VAL A 61 7.23 13.52 8.64
C VAL A 61 6.01 12.88 7.97
N PHE A 62 5.63 11.67 8.35
CA PHE A 62 4.45 11.01 7.81
C PHE A 62 3.16 11.62 8.39
N GLU A 63 3.13 11.91 9.69
CA GLU A 63 1.97 12.47 10.41
C GLU A 63 1.50 13.82 9.85
N ILE A 64 2.40 14.61 9.26
CA ILE A 64 2.04 15.89 8.64
C ILE A 64 1.35 15.76 7.28
N LEU A 65 1.29 14.55 6.69
CA LEU A 65 0.64 14.33 5.41
C LEU A 65 -0.88 14.38 5.57
N PRO A 66 -1.59 15.23 4.82
CA PRO A 66 -3.05 15.38 4.98
C PRO A 66 -3.85 14.13 4.59
N TRP A 67 -3.22 13.16 3.92
CA TRP A 67 -3.79 11.89 3.48
C TRP A 67 -3.07 10.68 4.09
N ALA A 68 -2.36 10.86 5.22
CA ALA A 68 -1.60 9.81 5.91
C ALA A 68 -2.43 8.53 6.12
N ARG A 69 -3.62 8.68 6.69
CA ARG A 69 -4.54 7.55 7.00
C ARG A 69 -5.00 6.80 5.75
N ASP A 70 -5.33 7.53 4.68
CA ASP A 70 -5.76 6.91 3.41
C ASP A 70 -4.62 6.08 2.78
N LEU A 71 -3.38 6.58 2.85
CA LEU A 71 -2.21 5.83 2.38
C LEU A 71 -1.96 4.57 3.21
N LEU A 72 -2.06 4.66 4.54
CA LEU A 72 -1.88 3.49 5.41
C LEU A 72 -2.95 2.44 5.15
N ASN A 73 -4.22 2.84 5.05
CA ASN A 73 -5.31 1.93 4.72
C ASN A 73 -5.08 1.26 3.36
N GLY A 74 -4.64 2.01 2.34
CA GLY A 74 -4.29 1.44 1.03
C GLY A 74 -3.16 0.42 1.10
N LEU A 75 -2.10 0.72 1.87
CA LEU A 75 -0.97 -0.19 2.08
C LEU A 75 -1.36 -1.48 2.82
N LEU A 76 -2.35 -1.43 3.71
CA LEU A 76 -2.84 -2.61 4.45
C LEU A 76 -3.61 -3.62 3.59
N GLU A 77 -4.03 -3.26 2.37
CA GLU A 77 -4.72 -4.18 1.46
C GLU A 77 -3.77 -5.12 0.69
N TYR A 78 -2.47 -4.89 0.83
CA TYR A 78 -1.41 -5.70 0.24
C TYR A 78 -0.98 -6.84 1.16
N ASP A 79 -0.71 -8.00 0.57
CA ASP A 79 -0.23 -9.19 1.29
C ASP A 79 1.26 -9.09 1.65
N LEU A 80 2.01 -8.24 0.94
CA LEU A 80 3.44 -8.04 1.15
C LEU A 80 3.84 -6.59 0.83
N LEU A 81 4.57 -5.95 1.75
CA LEU A 81 5.17 -4.63 1.56
C LEU A 81 6.70 -4.75 1.51
N GLY A 82 7.30 -4.29 0.42
CA GLY A 82 8.74 -4.27 0.20
C GLY A 82 9.33 -2.86 0.29
N PHE A 83 10.50 -2.77 0.93
CA PHE A 83 11.26 -1.53 1.11
C PHE A 83 12.74 -1.76 0.77
N HIS A 84 13.44 -0.70 0.35
CA HIS A 84 14.87 -0.79 0.04
C HIS A 84 15.78 -1.10 1.23
N THR A 85 15.39 -0.70 2.45
CA THR A 85 16.24 -0.84 3.64
C THR A 85 15.42 -1.20 4.86
N GLN A 86 16.06 -1.86 5.84
CA GLN A 86 15.45 -2.16 7.13
C GLN A 86 15.00 -0.89 7.86
N ARG A 87 15.71 0.23 7.68
CA ARG A 87 15.33 1.52 8.27
C ARG A 87 13.97 2.01 7.75
N TYR A 88 13.71 1.88 6.45
CA TYR A 88 12.44 2.31 5.87
C TYR A 88 11.30 1.37 6.27
N ARG A 89 11.57 0.07 6.40
CA ARG A 89 10.64 -0.88 7.02
C ARG A 89 10.30 -0.47 8.46
N GLN A 90 11.31 -0.15 9.28
CA GLN A 90 11.08 0.27 10.66
C GLN A 90 10.27 1.56 10.74
N ASN A 91 10.57 2.55 9.91
CA ASN A 91 9.78 3.78 9.85
C ASN A 91 8.28 3.49 9.56
N PHE A 92 7.98 2.54 8.66
CA PHE A 92 6.60 2.13 8.39
C PHE A 92 5.94 1.50 9.61
N VAL A 93 6.63 0.62 10.32
CA VAL A 93 6.13 0.00 11.56
C VAL A 93 5.86 1.06 12.62
N ASP A 94 6.80 1.98 12.83
CA ASP A 94 6.65 3.05 13.82
C ASP A 94 5.47 3.97 13.49
N VAL A 95 5.23 4.24 12.20
CA VAL A 95 4.04 4.99 11.73
C VAL A 95 2.76 4.21 12.02
N MET A 96 2.73 2.92 11.72
CA MET A 96 1.58 2.06 11.96
C MET A 96 1.22 1.99 13.45
N ASP A 97 2.21 1.84 14.32
CA ASP A 97 2.02 1.80 15.76
C ASP A 97 1.42 3.13 16.28
N ARG A 98 1.85 4.27 15.73
CA ARG A 98 1.33 5.60 16.12
C ARG A 98 -0.07 5.88 15.59
N GLU A 99 -0.35 5.55 14.33
CA GLU A 99 -1.60 5.93 13.64
C GLU A 99 -2.76 4.97 13.87
N VAL A 100 -2.45 3.67 14.04
CA VAL A 100 -3.46 2.60 14.15
C VAL A 100 -3.58 2.09 15.59
N GLY A 101 -2.63 2.42 16.48
CA GLY A 101 -2.67 2.06 17.89
C GLY A 101 -2.59 0.55 18.17
N GLY A 102 -2.21 -0.23 17.16
CA GLY A 102 -2.03 -1.68 17.26
C GLY A 102 -0.55 -2.02 17.30
N ILE A 103 -0.15 -2.94 18.17
CA ILE A 103 1.21 -3.49 18.20
C ILE A 103 1.41 -4.28 16.91
N TRP A 104 2.21 -3.79 15.95
CA TRP A 104 2.56 -4.58 14.77
C TRP A 104 3.55 -5.69 15.18
N ASN A 105 3.00 -6.86 15.53
CA ASN A 105 3.80 -8.07 15.78
C ASN A 105 4.10 -8.74 14.44
N ASP A 106 5.30 -8.48 13.93
CA ASP A 106 5.89 -9.18 12.79
C ASP A 106 6.01 -10.69 13.06
N PRO A 107 5.39 -11.58 12.26
CA PRO A 107 5.62 -13.02 12.36
C PRO A 107 6.87 -13.50 11.59
N HIS A 108 7.66 -12.61 10.99
CA HIS A 108 8.76 -12.96 10.08
C HIS A 108 10.11 -12.28 10.41
#